data_AF-A0A3C1XBJ6-F1
#
_entry.id   AF-A0A3C1XBJ6-F1
#
_cell.length_a   1.000
_cell.length_b   1.000
_cell.length_c   1.000
_cell.angle_alpha   90.00
_cell.angle_beta   90.00
_cell.angle_gamma   90.00
#
_symmetry.space_group_name_H-M   'P 1'
#
loop_
_entity.id
_entity.type
_entity.pdbx_description
1 polymer ?
#
loop_
_entity_poly.entity_id
_entity_poly.type
_entity_poly.pdbx_seq_one_letter_code
_entity_poly.pdbx_strand_id
1 'polypeptide(L)'
;GDIDDITIANAYASEAELKQMAEAFHAPMPELKVVPRPTMTENERKCVFEAMHSYRGDRSEYMLRSTMTRVIYKDLDFPPHDTDTIKPGDVIIDNDGYGQYKGETQIALKEMKNDGRVNVVGRISEDEMFLLDFIKPWSSFKFIESDEL
;
A
#
# COMPACT_ATOMS: atom_id res chain seq x y z
N GLY A 1 20.87 -3.55 5.49
CA GLY A 1 19.94 -4.46 6.19
C GLY A 1 20.84 -5.10 7.18
N ASP A 2 20.80 -4.59 8.41
CA ASP A 2 21.93 -4.67 9.34
C ASP A 2 21.59 -5.54 10.56
N ILE A 3 20.52 -6.34 10.43
CA ILE A 3 20.00 -7.24 11.45
C ILE A 3 19.93 -8.64 10.82
N ASP A 4 20.69 -9.56 11.39
CA ASP A 4 20.70 -10.98 11.01
C ASP A 4 19.79 -11.82 11.91
N ASP A 5 19.57 -11.40 13.17
CA ASP A 5 18.84 -12.16 14.18
C ASP A 5 17.77 -11.30 14.90
N ILE A 6 16.58 -11.87 15.13
CA ILE A 6 15.51 -11.29 15.95
C ILE A 6 15.13 -12.31 17.05
N THR A 7 15.07 -11.88 18.31
CA THR A 7 14.74 -12.76 19.46
C THR A 7 13.53 -12.21 20.25
N ILE A 8 12.56 -13.07 20.57
CA ILE A 8 11.44 -12.73 21.46
C ILE A 8 11.89 -12.85 22.92
N ALA A 9 11.81 -11.76 23.68
CA ALA A 9 12.33 -11.70 25.05
C ALA A 9 11.32 -12.16 26.13
N ASN A 10 10.02 -12.18 25.84
CA ASN A 10 8.96 -12.62 26.76
C ASN A 10 8.49 -14.05 26.46
N ALA A 11 7.96 -14.74 27.48
CA ALA A 11 7.43 -16.10 27.36
C ALA A 11 6.01 -16.20 27.95
N TYR A 12 5.05 -16.88 27.32
CA TYR A 12 5.14 -17.60 26.04
C TYR A 12 4.56 -16.77 24.88
N ALA A 13 5.31 -16.64 23.78
CA ALA A 13 4.73 -16.25 22.51
C ALA A 13 3.80 -17.38 22.03
N SER A 14 2.63 -17.02 21.53
CA SER A 14 1.71 -17.97 20.93
C SER A 14 2.27 -18.56 19.64
N GLU A 15 1.80 -19.75 19.24
CA GLU A 15 2.19 -20.36 17.96
C GLU A 15 1.83 -19.46 16.77
N ALA A 16 0.73 -18.71 16.88
CA ALA A 16 0.32 -17.75 15.85
C ALA A 16 1.33 -16.60 15.70
N GLU A 17 1.78 -16.00 16.80
CA GLU A 17 2.80 -14.93 16.79
C GLU A 17 4.14 -15.43 16.25
N LEU A 18 4.57 -16.63 16.66
CA LEU A 18 5.82 -17.24 16.18
C LEU A 18 5.77 -17.53 14.68
N LYS A 19 4.61 -18.01 14.17
CA LYS A 19 4.42 -18.26 12.75
C LYS A 19 4.46 -16.98 11.94
N GLN A 20 3.74 -15.94 12.37
CA GLN A 20 3.74 -14.63 11.70
C GLN A 20 5.15 -14.01 11.67
N MET A 21 5.89 -14.12 12.78
CA MET A 21 7.27 -13.63 12.85
C MET A 21 8.18 -14.37 11.86
N ALA A 22 8.08 -15.70 11.76
CA ALA A 22 8.89 -16.49 10.84
C ALA A 22 8.56 -16.18 9.37
N GLU A 23 7.27 -16.03 9.05
CA GLU A 23 6.81 -15.65 7.70
C GLU A 23 7.34 -14.27 7.31
N ALA A 24 7.23 -13.27 8.19
CA ALA A 24 7.75 -11.93 7.95
C ALA A 24 9.27 -11.88 7.81
N PHE A 25 10.02 -12.62 8.64
CA PHE A 25 11.48 -12.64 8.60
C PHE A 25 12.03 -13.23 7.29
N HIS A 26 11.35 -14.23 6.73
CA HIS A 26 11.74 -14.88 5.47
C HIS A 26 11.08 -14.27 4.23
N ALA A 27 10.27 -13.22 4.38
CA ALA A 27 9.61 -12.57 3.27
C ALA A 27 10.65 -11.96 2.30
N PRO A 28 10.52 -12.18 0.98
CA PRO A 28 11.49 -11.68 0.00
C PRO A 28 11.42 -10.15 -0.17
N MET A 29 10.35 -9.52 0.33
CA MET A 29 10.11 -8.09 0.29
C MET A 29 9.15 -7.70 1.41
N PRO A 30 9.09 -6.40 1.79
CA PRO A 30 8.12 -5.92 2.76
C PRO A 30 6.68 -6.18 2.32
N GLU A 31 5.85 -6.59 3.27
CA GLU A 31 4.40 -6.67 3.14
C GLU A 31 3.81 -5.59 4.04
N LEU A 32 2.88 -4.80 3.51
CA LEU A 32 2.20 -3.71 4.22
C LEU A 32 0.72 -4.07 4.33
N LYS A 33 0.20 -4.09 5.55
CA LYS A 33 -1.23 -4.28 5.82
C LYS A 33 -2.02 -3.07 5.36
N VAL A 34 -3.06 -3.34 4.58
CA VAL A 34 -4.02 -2.34 4.11
C VAL A 34 -5.40 -2.72 4.59
N VAL A 35 -6.07 -1.75 5.22
CA VAL A 35 -7.48 -1.79 5.56
C VAL A 35 -8.25 -1.26 4.34
N PRO A 36 -8.91 -2.12 3.54
CA PRO A 36 -9.63 -1.67 2.37
C PRO A 36 -10.88 -0.88 2.79
N ARG A 37 -11.23 0.16 2.02
CA ARG A 37 -12.54 0.81 2.20
C ARG A 37 -13.65 -0.18 1.82
N PRO A 38 -14.81 -0.15 2.48
CA PRO A 38 -15.96 -0.98 2.11
C PRO A 38 -16.45 -0.75 0.66
N THR A 39 -16.14 0.41 0.10
CA THR A 39 -16.49 0.83 -1.25
C THR A 39 -15.46 0.42 -2.31
N MET A 40 -14.33 -0.17 -1.92
CA MET A 40 -13.30 -0.63 -2.85
C MET A 40 -13.90 -1.62 -3.86
N THR A 41 -13.72 -1.32 -5.14
CA THR A 41 -14.20 -2.16 -6.24
C THR A 41 -13.34 -3.40 -6.43
N GLU A 42 -13.84 -4.41 -7.14
CA GLU A 42 -13.07 -5.61 -7.48
C GLU A 42 -11.82 -5.28 -8.33
N ASN A 43 -11.92 -4.32 -9.25
CA ASN A 43 -10.79 -3.88 -10.08
C ASN A 43 -9.70 -3.20 -9.22
N GLU A 44 -10.09 -2.38 -8.25
CA GLU A 44 -9.16 -1.76 -7.32
C GLU A 44 -8.51 -2.78 -6.41
N ARG A 45 -9.30 -3.69 -5.85
CA ARG A 45 -8.79 -4.81 -5.03
C ARG A 45 -7.76 -5.62 -5.80
N LYS A 46 -8.06 -5.96 -7.05
CA LYS A 46 -7.12 -6.64 -7.95
C LYS A 46 -5.84 -5.82 -8.18
N CYS A 47 -5.98 -4.53 -8.44
CA CYS A 47 -4.85 -3.62 -8.68
C CYS A 47 -3.96 -3.44 -7.44
N VAL A 48 -4.54 -3.40 -6.24
CA VAL A 48 -3.82 -3.22 -4.97
C VAL A 48 -3.20 -4.54 -4.48
N PHE A 49 -3.92 -5.65 -4.49
CA PHE A 49 -3.48 -6.85 -3.77
C PHE A 49 -2.84 -7.91 -4.67
N GLU A 50 -3.10 -7.91 -5.99
CA GLU A 50 -2.42 -8.83 -6.92
C GLU A 50 -1.14 -8.23 -7.53
N ALA A 51 -0.96 -6.92 -7.43
CA ALA A 51 0.19 -6.25 -8.00
C ALA A 51 1.47 -6.49 -7.20
N MET A 52 2.58 -6.66 -7.92
CA MET A 52 3.90 -6.45 -7.33
C MET A 52 4.23 -4.96 -7.42
N HIS A 53 4.20 -4.27 -6.29
CA HIS A 53 4.48 -2.84 -6.26
C HIS A 53 5.99 -2.60 -6.23
N SER A 54 6.41 -1.52 -6.90
CA SER A 54 7.77 -1.02 -6.84
C SER A 54 7.73 0.48 -6.63
N TYR A 55 8.42 0.96 -5.61
CA TYR A 55 8.51 2.39 -5.35
C TYR A 55 9.40 3.04 -6.40
N ARG A 56 8.84 3.95 -7.19
CA ARG A 56 9.59 4.71 -8.18
C ARG A 56 10.65 5.62 -7.54
N GLY A 57 11.80 5.74 -8.22
CA GLY A 57 12.99 6.43 -7.71
C GLY A 57 12.89 7.95 -7.53
N ASP A 58 12.08 8.63 -8.35
CA ASP A 58 11.83 10.06 -8.24
C ASP A 58 10.91 10.30 -7.05
N ARG A 59 11.54 10.59 -5.91
CA ARG A 59 10.88 10.79 -4.63
C ARG A 59 9.99 12.03 -4.69
N SER A 60 8.68 11.83 -4.59
CA SER A 60 7.78 12.89 -4.14
C SER A 60 7.80 12.93 -2.61
N GLU A 61 7.88 14.12 -2.01
CA GLU A 61 7.68 14.26 -0.56
C GLU A 61 6.25 13.92 -0.12
N TYR A 62 5.32 13.85 -1.07
CA TYR A 62 3.90 13.67 -0.80
C TYR A 62 3.44 12.23 -1.00
N MET A 63 4.11 11.46 -1.88
CA MET A 63 3.59 10.18 -2.35
C MET A 63 4.67 9.12 -2.55
N LEU A 64 4.36 7.90 -2.14
CA LEU A 64 5.02 6.69 -2.62
C LEU A 64 4.27 6.18 -3.85
N ARG A 65 4.93 6.16 -5.01
CA ARG A 65 4.27 5.88 -6.30
C ARG A 65 4.65 4.52 -6.86
N SER A 66 3.63 3.71 -7.19
CA SER A 66 3.78 2.40 -7.81
C SER A 66 3.38 2.42 -9.28
N THR A 67 4.27 2.93 -10.14
CA THR A 67 3.89 3.36 -11.50
C THR A 67 3.66 2.25 -12.51
N MET A 68 3.93 0.98 -12.18
CA MET A 68 3.69 -0.14 -13.10
C MET A 68 2.22 -0.57 -13.12
N THR A 69 1.47 -0.27 -12.06
CA THR A 69 0.04 -0.61 -11.92
C THR A 69 -0.78 -0.01 -13.06
N ARG A 70 -0.59 1.27 -13.41
CA ARG A 70 -1.25 1.91 -14.57
C ARG A 70 -0.93 1.26 -15.91
N VAL A 71 0.16 0.50 -16.04
CA VAL A 71 0.53 -0.20 -17.27
C VAL A 71 -0.12 -1.58 -17.31
N ILE A 72 -0.04 -2.29 -16.18
CA ILE A 72 -0.56 -3.66 -16.03
C ILE A 72 -2.09 -3.66 -16.06
N TYR A 73 -2.72 -2.68 -15.40
CA TYR A 73 -4.16 -2.60 -15.20
C TYR A 73 -4.82 -1.49 -16.04
N LYS A 74 -4.15 -1.02 -17.11
CA LYS A 74 -4.65 0.06 -17.98
C LYS A 74 -6.04 -0.20 -18.57
N ASP A 75 -6.38 -1.47 -18.76
CA ASP A 75 -7.63 -1.91 -19.41
C ASP A 75 -8.76 -2.13 -18.39
N LEU A 76 -8.50 -1.94 -17.08
CA LEU A 76 -9.52 -1.93 -16.05
C LEU A 76 -10.14 -0.53 -15.92
N ASP A 77 -11.38 -0.51 -15.42
CA ASP A 77 -12.12 0.70 -15.11
C ASP A 77 -11.99 1.03 -13.63
N PHE A 78 -11.75 2.31 -13.34
CA PHE A 78 -11.63 2.89 -12.02
C PHE A 78 -12.56 4.12 -11.96
N PRO A 79 -13.89 3.93 -11.89
CA PRO A 79 -14.82 5.07 -11.87
C PRO A 79 -14.57 5.96 -10.63
N PRO A 80 -14.78 7.28 -10.68
CA PRO A 80 -14.56 8.14 -9.52
C PRO A 80 -15.46 7.79 -8.33
N HIS A 81 -14.86 7.56 -7.17
CA HIS A 81 -15.53 7.44 -5.86
C HIS A 81 -14.55 7.73 -4.71
N ASP A 82 -15.07 7.94 -3.49
CA ASP A 82 -14.25 8.20 -2.30
C ASP A 82 -13.16 9.27 -2.52
N THR A 83 -13.55 10.36 -3.18
CA THR A 83 -12.66 11.45 -3.61
C THR A 83 -12.46 12.51 -2.53
N ASP A 84 -12.50 12.08 -1.26
CA ASP A 84 -12.30 12.93 -0.08
C ASP A 84 -10.85 13.45 0.01
N THR A 85 -10.58 14.37 0.94
CA THR A 85 -9.21 14.78 1.29
C THR A 85 -8.34 13.57 1.59
N ILE A 86 -7.19 13.50 0.92
CA ILE A 86 -6.20 12.42 1.06
C ILE A 86 -5.39 12.69 2.31
N LYS A 87 -5.27 11.69 3.19
CA LYS A 87 -4.51 11.75 4.44
C LYS A 87 -3.24 10.89 4.36
N PRO A 88 -2.22 11.18 5.18
CA PRO A 88 -1.06 10.29 5.30
C PRO A 88 -1.50 8.86 5.63
N GLY A 89 -0.93 7.87 4.93
CA GLY A 89 -1.29 6.46 5.05
C GLY A 89 -2.40 6.00 4.10
N ASP A 90 -3.11 6.91 3.43
CA ASP A 90 -4.14 6.50 2.48
C ASP A 90 -3.51 5.81 1.27
N VAL A 91 -4.09 4.66 0.91
CA VAL A 91 -3.81 3.94 -0.33
C VAL A 91 -4.80 4.44 -1.37
N ILE A 92 -4.27 4.93 -2.49
CA ILE A 92 -5.04 5.59 -3.53
C ILE A 92 -4.82 4.95 -4.90
N ILE A 93 -5.81 5.11 -5.77
CA ILE A 93 -5.69 4.80 -7.21
C ILE A 93 -6.12 6.02 -8.02
N ASP A 94 -5.30 6.38 -9.01
CA ASP A 94 -5.65 7.37 -10.02
C ASP A 94 -6.80 6.83 -10.87
N ASN A 95 -7.96 7.50 -10.82
CA ASN A 95 -9.21 7.01 -11.41
C ASN A 95 -9.31 7.34 -12.91
N ASP A 96 -10.43 6.99 -13.55
CA ASP A 96 -10.65 7.17 -15.00
C ASP A 96 -10.47 8.63 -15.47
N GLY A 97 -10.67 9.60 -14.57
CA GLY A 97 -10.47 11.03 -14.83
C GLY A 97 -9.00 11.46 -14.88
N TYR A 98 -8.05 10.60 -14.49
CA TYR A 98 -6.62 10.90 -14.44
C TYR A 98 -5.87 10.53 -15.74
N GLY A 99 -6.58 10.34 -16.86
CA GLY A 99 -5.99 10.22 -18.20
C GLY A 99 -4.85 9.19 -18.28
N GLN A 100 -3.65 9.60 -18.69
CA GLN A 100 -2.50 8.70 -18.84
C GLN A 100 -1.98 8.07 -17.53
N TYR A 101 -2.42 8.56 -16.38
CA TYR A 101 -2.04 8.03 -15.06
C TYR A 101 -3.08 7.07 -14.49
N LYS A 102 -4.24 6.90 -15.15
CA LYS A 102 -5.30 5.96 -14.76
C LYS A 102 -4.73 4.60 -14.33
N GLY A 103 -5.10 4.15 -13.14
CA GLY A 103 -4.70 2.88 -12.54
C GLY A 103 -3.37 2.93 -11.80
N GLU A 104 -2.74 4.11 -11.63
CA GLU A 104 -1.54 4.25 -10.81
C GLU A 104 -1.89 4.18 -9.32
N THR A 105 -1.40 3.15 -8.63
CA THR A 105 -1.52 3.00 -7.18
C THR A 105 -0.44 3.81 -6.46
N GLN A 106 -0.82 4.49 -5.39
CA GLN A 106 0.10 5.29 -4.58
C GLN A 106 -0.25 5.20 -3.08
N ILE A 107 0.71 5.53 -2.21
CA ILE A 107 0.49 5.73 -0.77
C ILE A 107 0.78 7.19 -0.45
N ALA A 108 -0.15 7.85 0.24
CA ALA A 108 0.03 9.23 0.66
C ALA A 108 0.95 9.34 1.88
N LEU A 109 1.92 10.25 1.83
CA LEU A 109 2.85 10.57 2.92
C LEU A 109 2.50 11.89 3.61
N LYS A 110 1.73 12.75 2.95
CA LYS A 110 1.26 14.05 3.46
C LYS A 110 -0.21 14.24 3.11
N GLU A 111 -0.90 15.06 3.90
CA GLU A 111 -2.28 15.45 3.60
C GLU A 111 -2.34 16.29 2.32
N MET A 112 -3.33 16.02 1.46
CA MET A 112 -3.56 16.76 0.22
C MET A 112 -5.05 16.87 -0.08
N LYS A 113 -5.44 18.01 -0.66
CA LYS A 113 -6.78 18.17 -1.20
C LYS A 113 -6.94 17.32 -2.47
N ASN A 114 -7.96 16.49 -2.51
CA ASN A 114 -8.33 15.72 -3.69
C ASN A 114 -9.13 16.60 -4.66
N ASP A 115 -8.86 16.46 -5.95
CA ASP A 115 -9.53 17.20 -7.01
C ASP A 115 -10.58 16.37 -7.77
N GLY A 116 -10.88 15.16 -7.27
CA GLY A 116 -11.88 14.26 -7.82
C GLY A 116 -11.31 13.17 -8.75
N ARG A 117 -10.02 13.23 -9.08
CA ARG A 117 -9.40 12.29 -10.04
C ARG A 117 -8.71 11.10 -9.37
N VAL A 118 -8.76 11.02 -8.05
CA VAL A 118 -8.13 9.97 -7.26
C VAL A 118 -9.17 9.34 -6.34
N ASN A 119 -9.23 8.02 -6.32
CA ASN A 119 -10.03 7.26 -5.38
C ASN A 119 -9.19 6.91 -4.15
N VAL A 120 -9.70 7.17 -2.94
CA VAL A 120 -9.12 6.62 -1.71
C VAL A 120 -9.69 5.24 -1.50
N VAL A 121 -8.89 4.20 -1.73
CA VAL A 121 -9.37 2.81 -1.79
C VAL A 121 -9.09 2.04 -0.50
N GLY A 122 -8.17 2.52 0.34
CA GLY A 122 -7.86 1.91 1.63
C GLY A 122 -6.87 2.76 2.41
N ARG A 123 -6.35 2.20 3.49
CA ARG A 123 -5.37 2.86 4.36
C ARG A 123 -4.37 1.84 4.90
N ILE A 124 -3.11 2.23 5.03
CA ILE A 124 -2.12 1.44 5.76
C ILE A 124 -2.60 1.29 7.20
N SER A 125 -2.50 0.07 7.74
CA SER A 125 -2.84 -0.20 9.14
C SER A 125 -2.06 0.72 10.08
N GLU A 126 -2.72 1.28 11.09
CA GLU A 126 -2.12 2.31 11.96
C GLU A 126 -0.87 1.79 12.71
N ASP A 127 -0.82 0.50 13.02
CA ASP A 127 0.33 -0.18 13.64
C ASP A 127 1.53 -0.34 12.69
N GLU A 128 1.33 -0.21 11.37
CA GLU A 128 2.36 -0.36 10.35
C GLU A 128 2.73 0.95 9.64
N MET A 129 2.11 2.07 10.01
CA MET A 129 2.41 3.39 9.45
C MET A 129 3.91 3.74 9.51
N PHE A 130 4.61 3.31 10.56
CA PHE A 130 6.04 3.54 10.73
C PHE A 130 6.89 2.82 9.67
N LEU A 131 6.41 1.73 9.06
CA LEU A 131 7.13 0.99 8.03
C LEU A 131 7.34 1.81 6.76
N LEU A 132 6.49 2.82 6.49
CA LEU A 132 6.60 3.69 5.33
C LEU A 132 7.93 4.46 5.29
N ASP A 133 8.53 4.75 6.45
CA ASP A 133 9.84 5.40 6.55
C ASP A 133 10.99 4.47 6.10
N PHE A 134 10.76 3.16 6.08
CA PHE A 134 11.75 2.14 5.73
C PHE A 134 11.63 1.66 4.27
N ILE A 135 10.54 1.98 3.57
CA ILE A 135 10.39 1.66 2.15
C ILE A 135 11.29 2.58 1.32
N LYS A 136 12.24 1.99 0.60
CA LYS A 136 13.26 2.74 -0.14
C LYS A 136 12.85 2.95 -1.60
N PRO A 137 13.24 4.06 -2.23
CA PRO A 137 13.10 4.20 -3.67
C PRO A 137 13.78 3.01 -4.38
N TRP A 138 13.13 2.50 -5.43
CA TRP A 138 13.49 1.29 -6.19
C TRP A 138 13.32 -0.04 -5.46
N SER A 139 12.77 -0.09 -4.24
CA SER A 139 12.41 -1.36 -3.60
C SER A 139 11.02 -1.84 -4.04
N SER A 140 10.84 -3.16 -4.04
CA SER A 140 9.54 -3.79 -4.20
C SER A 140 8.88 -4.02 -2.85
N PHE A 141 7.55 -4.06 -2.84
CA PHE A 141 6.74 -4.40 -1.67
C PHE A 141 5.39 -4.96 -2.14
N LYS A 142 4.62 -5.53 -1.21
CA LYS A 142 3.25 -5.99 -1.44
C LYS A 142 2.31 -5.39 -0.43
N PHE A 143 1.04 -5.34 -0.81
CA PHE A 143 -0.05 -5.13 0.14
C PHE A 143 -0.67 -6.46 0.53
N ILE A 144 -1.05 -6.57 1.79
CA ILE A 144 -1.88 -7.66 2.30
C ILE A 144 -3.12 -7.07 2.97
N GLU A 145 -4.25 -7.77 2.88
CA GLU A 145 -5.49 -7.30 3.48
C GLU A 145 -5.45 -7.41 5.01
N SER A 146 -5.98 -6.39 5.68
CA SER A 146 -6.23 -6.38 7.11
C SER A 146 -7.68 -5.99 7.40
N ASP A 147 -8.26 -6.66 8.39
CA ASP A 147 -9.58 -6.35 8.94
C ASP A 147 -9.52 -5.42 10.17
N GLU A 148 -8.31 -5.07 10.61
CA GLU A 148 -8.07 -4.24 11.80
C GLU A 148 -8.20 -2.75 11.46
N LEU A 149 -8.89 -1.97 12.30
CA LEU A 149 -9.05 -0.51 12.16
C LEU A 149 -8.07 0.26 13.05
#